data_AF-A0A438WSN7-F1
#
_entry.id   AF-A0A438WSN7-F1
#
_cell.length_a   1.000
_cell.length_b   1.000
_cell.length_c   1.000
_cell.angle_alpha   90.00
_cell.angle_beta   90.00
_cell.angle_gamma   90.00
#
_symmetry.space_group_name_H-M   'P 1'
#
loop_
_entity.id
_entity.type
_entity.pdbx_description
1 polymer ?
#
loop_
_entity_poly.entity_id
_entity_poly.type
_entity_poly.pdbx_seq_one_letter_code
_entity_poly.pdbx_strand_id
1 'polypeptide(L)'
;WSCDKWEEKTQQYTGNQLITKTWAGGNAANYYHTQNNQDITANLKNDNGTYFLSGLYNYTGGEYNGGNLNIELGSNATFNLGASSGNSFTSWYPNGHTNVTFSAGTINVNNSVEVGNRVGSGAGTHTGIATLNLNANKVNINSSISAYKTSQVNIGNANSVITIGSVSLSGDTCSSLASVGVGANCSTSGPSYSFKGTTNATNTTFSNA
;
A
#
# COMPACT_ATOMS: atom_id res chain seq x y z
N TRP A 1 2.12 14.01 1.97
CA TRP A 1 1.18 13.25 1.14
C TRP A 1 -0.02 14.14 0.86
N SER A 2 -0.78 13.84 -0.19
CA SER A 2 -2.06 14.46 -0.50
C SER A 2 -3.09 13.37 -0.73
N CYS A 3 -4.27 13.57 -0.17
CA CYS A 3 -5.47 12.80 -0.44
C CYS A 3 -6.59 13.82 -0.74
N ASP A 4 -7.66 13.41 -1.44
CA ASP A 4 -8.78 14.33 -1.68
C ASP A 4 -9.63 14.45 -0.41
N LYS A 5 -10.60 13.54 -0.28
CA LYS A 5 -11.74 13.72 0.62
C LYS A 5 -11.97 12.57 1.56
N TRP A 6 -11.31 11.43 1.37
CA TRP A 6 -11.56 10.28 2.24
C TRP A 6 -11.02 10.55 3.65
N GLU A 7 -9.86 11.20 3.78
CA GLU A 7 -9.30 11.52 5.09
C GLU A 7 -10.16 12.58 5.79
N GLU A 8 -10.56 13.65 5.09
CA GLU A 8 -11.46 14.69 5.61
C GLU A 8 -12.86 14.13 6.01
N LYS A 9 -13.46 13.27 5.18
CA LYS A 9 -14.76 12.65 5.49
C LYS A 9 -14.66 11.63 6.62
N THR A 10 -13.50 11.00 6.79
CA THR A 10 -13.25 10.13 7.96
C THR A 10 -13.04 10.98 9.21
N GLN A 11 -12.35 12.12 9.09
CA GLN A 11 -12.15 13.10 10.15
C GLN A 11 -13.46 13.75 10.62
N GLN A 12 -14.45 13.95 9.74
CA GLN A 12 -15.78 14.45 10.15
C GLN A 12 -16.50 13.53 11.17
N TYR A 13 -16.12 12.25 11.25
CA TYR A 13 -16.65 11.32 12.26
C TYR A 13 -15.67 11.05 13.42
N THR A 14 -14.39 11.43 13.26
CA THR A 14 -13.32 11.22 14.24
C THR A 14 -12.39 12.44 14.23
N GLY A 15 -12.67 13.43 15.09
CA GLY A 15 -12.07 14.78 15.04
C GLY A 15 -10.57 14.92 15.34
N ASN A 16 -9.73 13.96 14.93
CA ASN A 16 -8.28 13.96 15.09
C ASN A 16 -7.55 13.69 13.77
N GLN A 17 -6.31 14.19 13.66
CA GLN A 17 -5.40 13.81 12.56
C GLN A 17 -5.14 12.31 12.59
N LEU A 18 -5.62 11.59 11.57
CA LEU A 18 -5.61 10.13 11.54
C LEU A 18 -4.20 9.55 11.32
N ILE A 19 -3.42 10.20 10.45
CA ILE A 19 -2.07 9.80 10.08
C ILE A 19 -1.06 10.87 10.53
N THR A 20 -0.06 10.43 11.28
CA THR A 20 1.02 11.27 11.82
C THR A 20 2.31 11.02 11.07
N LYS A 21 3.07 12.08 10.81
CA LYS A 21 4.41 12.03 10.24
C LYS A 21 5.45 12.06 11.35
N THR A 22 6.39 11.12 11.35
CA THR A 22 7.46 11.03 12.35
C THR A 22 8.83 10.89 11.67
N TRP A 23 9.86 11.51 12.26
CA TRP A 23 11.24 11.39 11.82
C TRP A 23 11.94 10.25 12.55
N ALA A 24 12.53 9.33 11.80
CA ALA A 24 13.34 8.26 12.33
C ALA A 24 14.84 8.56 12.16
N GLY A 25 15.47 9.08 13.21
CA GLY A 25 16.90 9.43 13.19
C GLY A 25 17.80 8.26 12.78
N GLY A 26 17.51 7.04 13.24
CA GLY A 26 18.27 5.84 12.89
C GLY A 26 18.17 5.42 11.42
N ASN A 27 17.14 5.87 10.69
CA ASN A 27 16.92 5.54 9.27
C ASN A 27 17.15 6.72 8.33
N ALA A 28 17.39 7.91 8.88
CA ALA A 28 17.45 9.16 8.16
C ALA A 28 16.25 9.38 7.22
N ALA A 29 15.03 9.02 7.68
CA ALA A 29 13.82 9.15 6.87
C ALA A 29 12.59 9.49 7.69
N ASN A 30 11.61 10.06 7.00
CA ASN A 30 10.26 10.23 7.51
C ASN A 30 9.44 8.98 7.24
N TYR A 31 8.54 8.67 8.17
CA TYR A 31 7.53 7.64 8.03
C TYR A 31 6.18 8.13 8.53
N TYR A 32 5.13 7.44 8.13
CA TYR A 32 3.75 7.74 8.49
C TYR A 32 3.13 6.58 9.23
N HIS A 33 2.42 6.87 10.31
CA HIS A 33 1.72 5.88 11.11
C HIS A 33 0.39 6.45 11.58
N THR A 34 -0.51 5.59 12.04
CA THR A 34 -1.76 6.08 12.61
C THR A 34 -1.53 6.67 14.00
N GLN A 35 -2.39 7.58 14.40
CA GLN A 35 -2.37 8.10 15.75
C GLN A 35 -2.82 7.03 16.75
N ASN A 36 -2.13 6.94 17.90
CA ASN A 36 -2.45 6.01 19.00
C ASN A 36 -2.57 4.54 18.57
N ASN A 37 -1.88 4.16 17.49
CA ASN A 37 -1.90 2.80 16.95
C ASN A 37 -3.31 2.33 16.52
N GLN A 38 -4.25 3.25 16.27
CA GLN A 38 -5.62 2.92 15.92
C GLN A 38 -5.74 2.60 14.44
N ASP A 39 -6.59 1.64 14.10
CA ASP A 39 -6.96 1.37 12.71
C ASP A 39 -7.82 2.51 12.15
N ILE A 40 -7.55 2.88 10.91
CA ILE A 40 -8.33 3.88 10.19
C ILE A 40 -9.32 3.14 9.30
N THR A 41 -10.61 3.35 9.52
CA THR A 41 -11.67 2.87 8.63
C THR A 41 -12.48 4.02 8.07
N ALA A 42 -12.36 4.28 6.78
CA ALA A 42 -13.21 5.21 6.06
C ALA A 42 -14.42 4.47 5.50
N ASN A 43 -15.55 4.46 6.21
CA ASN A 43 -16.77 3.78 5.79
C ASN A 43 -17.67 4.72 4.95
N LEU A 44 -17.33 4.86 3.66
CA LEU A 44 -17.96 5.76 2.71
C LEU A 44 -18.68 5.00 1.58
N LYS A 45 -19.29 3.86 1.90
CA LYS A 45 -19.95 2.95 0.92
C LYS A 45 -21.09 3.58 0.12
N ASN A 46 -21.66 4.68 0.60
CA ASN A 46 -22.72 5.40 -0.10
C ASN A 46 -22.19 6.54 -0.98
N ASP A 47 -20.87 6.76 -0.98
CA ASP A 47 -20.24 7.84 -1.70
C ASP A 47 -19.63 7.36 -3.00
N ASN A 48 -20.07 7.95 -4.12
CA ASN A 48 -19.74 7.53 -5.47
C ASN A 48 -18.82 8.51 -6.21
N GLY A 49 -18.05 9.31 -5.47
CA GLY A 49 -17.08 10.25 -6.03
C GLY A 49 -15.82 9.61 -6.61
N THR A 50 -14.93 10.47 -7.09
CA THR A 50 -13.53 10.11 -7.37
C THR A 50 -12.66 10.50 -6.19
N TYR A 51 -11.81 9.57 -5.76
CA TYR A 51 -10.92 9.69 -4.61
C TYR A 51 -9.48 9.41 -5.03
N PHE A 52 -8.50 9.91 -4.28
CA PHE A 52 -7.11 9.55 -4.52
C PHE A 52 -6.28 9.48 -3.24
N LEU A 53 -5.14 8.80 -3.36
CA LEU A 53 -4.03 8.82 -2.41
C LEU A 53 -2.72 8.98 -3.17
N SER A 54 -1.90 9.97 -2.81
CA SER A 54 -0.61 10.22 -3.46
C SER A 54 0.44 10.73 -2.49
N GLY A 55 1.68 10.26 -2.64
CA GLY A 55 2.83 10.70 -1.86
C GLY A 55 2.81 10.24 -0.40
N LEU A 56 2.03 9.19 -0.07
CA LEU A 56 2.10 8.53 1.23
C LEU A 56 3.20 7.46 1.17
N TYR A 57 4.45 7.91 1.30
CA TYR A 57 5.62 7.05 1.30
C TYR A 57 6.02 6.67 2.73
N ASN A 58 6.35 5.41 2.96
CA ASN A 58 6.72 4.84 4.25
C ASN A 58 5.55 4.87 5.24
N TYR A 59 4.35 4.49 4.79
CA TYR A 59 3.28 4.19 5.73
C TYR A 59 3.57 2.87 6.42
N THR A 60 3.70 2.89 7.76
CA THR A 60 4.20 1.76 8.53
C THR A 60 3.13 1.05 9.36
N GLY A 61 1.87 1.50 9.27
CA GLY A 61 0.82 1.15 10.23
C GLY A 61 1.25 1.55 11.65
N GLY A 62 1.03 0.69 12.64
CA GLY A 62 1.50 0.91 14.01
C GLY A 62 1.96 -0.37 14.73
N GLU A 63 2.09 -0.27 16.05
CA GLU A 63 2.51 -1.35 16.95
C GLU A 63 1.53 -2.52 16.99
N TYR A 64 2.00 -3.73 17.34
CA TYR A 64 1.13 -4.89 17.58
C TYR A 64 0.10 -5.20 16.47
N ASN A 65 0.44 -4.93 15.21
CA ASN A 65 -0.45 -5.08 14.04
C ASN A 65 -1.64 -4.10 13.99
N GLY A 66 -1.57 -3.01 14.76
CA GLY A 66 -2.49 -1.89 14.66
C GLY A 66 -2.11 -0.92 13.54
N GLY A 67 -2.91 0.13 13.39
CA GLY A 67 -2.71 1.13 12.36
C GLY A 67 -2.99 0.62 10.94
N ASN A 68 -3.87 -0.35 10.79
CA ASN A 68 -4.34 -0.78 9.48
C ASN A 68 -5.14 0.35 8.81
N LEU A 69 -5.05 0.43 7.49
CA LEU A 69 -5.79 1.42 6.70
C LEU A 69 -6.85 0.69 5.89
N ASN A 70 -8.12 0.97 6.14
CA ASN A 70 -9.24 0.40 5.40
C ASN A 70 -10.13 1.50 4.83
N ILE A 71 -10.11 1.68 3.51
CA ILE A 71 -10.91 2.68 2.82
C ILE A 71 -12.00 1.98 2.02
N GLU A 72 -13.25 2.17 2.41
CA GLU A 72 -14.41 1.53 1.81
C GLU A 72 -15.29 2.58 1.13
N LEU A 73 -15.30 2.58 -0.20
CA LEU A 73 -16.07 3.51 -1.03
C LEU A 73 -17.25 2.80 -1.70
N GLY A 74 -18.15 3.58 -2.29
CA GLY A 74 -19.29 3.05 -3.03
C GLY A 74 -18.91 2.24 -4.27
N SER A 75 -19.82 1.37 -4.70
CA SER A 75 -19.65 0.49 -5.86
C SER A 75 -19.55 1.20 -7.20
N ASN A 76 -19.89 2.49 -7.25
CA ASN A 76 -19.71 3.35 -8.42
C ASN A 76 -18.56 4.36 -8.24
N ALA A 77 -17.88 4.35 -7.09
CA ALA A 77 -16.75 5.23 -6.82
C ALA A 77 -15.50 4.81 -7.60
N THR A 78 -14.64 5.79 -7.89
CA THR A 78 -13.32 5.56 -8.46
C THR A 78 -12.24 5.95 -7.46
N PHE A 79 -11.28 5.07 -7.18
CA PHE A 79 -10.12 5.34 -6.34
C PHE A 79 -8.83 5.34 -7.16
N ASN A 80 -8.13 6.47 -7.19
CA ASN A 80 -6.85 6.63 -7.86
C ASN A 80 -5.71 6.48 -6.85
N LEU A 81 -5.07 5.32 -6.83
CA LEU A 81 -3.85 5.08 -6.08
C LEU A 81 -2.67 5.60 -6.90
N GLY A 82 -2.10 6.71 -6.44
CA GLY A 82 -1.01 7.41 -7.10
C GLY A 82 -1.48 8.32 -8.25
N ALA A 83 -2.36 9.27 -7.97
CA ALA A 83 -2.81 10.26 -8.96
C ALA A 83 -1.68 11.21 -9.42
N SER A 84 -0.79 11.64 -8.52
CA SER A 84 0.31 12.59 -8.83
C SER A 84 1.70 12.11 -8.40
N SER A 85 1.76 11.18 -7.45
CA SER A 85 3.01 10.61 -6.91
C SER A 85 2.74 9.19 -6.44
N GLY A 86 3.78 8.37 -6.39
CA GLY A 86 3.69 7.02 -5.84
C GLY A 86 3.36 6.98 -4.35
N ASN A 87 3.19 5.75 -3.83
CA ASN A 87 2.93 5.46 -2.43
C ASN A 87 3.77 4.27 -1.98
N SER A 88 4.01 4.13 -0.68
CA SER A 88 4.63 2.91 -0.16
C SER A 88 4.11 2.53 1.22
N PHE A 89 3.87 1.23 1.38
CA PHE A 89 3.30 0.61 2.56
C PHE A 89 4.28 -0.43 3.08
N THR A 90 4.61 -0.37 4.35
CA THR A 90 5.54 -1.28 5.01
C THR A 90 5.07 -1.50 6.45
N SER A 91 5.82 -2.27 7.23
CA SER A 91 5.57 -2.41 8.66
C SER A 91 6.85 -2.14 9.44
N TRP A 92 6.72 -1.37 10.52
CA TRP A 92 7.86 -0.91 11.30
C TRP A 92 8.51 -2.04 12.11
N TYR A 93 7.69 -2.91 12.70
CA TYR A 93 8.13 -3.89 13.69
C TYR A 93 8.47 -5.23 13.04
N PRO A 94 9.50 -5.95 13.51
CA PRO A 94 9.93 -7.20 12.89
C PRO A 94 8.86 -8.29 12.73
N ASN A 95 7.97 -8.41 13.72
CA ASN A 95 6.81 -9.30 13.70
C ASN A 95 5.50 -8.52 13.46
N GLY A 96 5.63 -7.27 13.03
CA GLY A 96 4.51 -6.39 12.73
C GLY A 96 3.93 -6.71 11.36
N HIS A 97 2.62 -6.51 11.27
CA HIS A 97 1.86 -6.65 10.06
C HIS A 97 1.02 -5.40 9.84
N THR A 98 1.10 -4.85 8.63
CA THR A 98 0.32 -3.68 8.23
C THR A 98 -0.57 -4.06 7.06
N ASN A 99 -1.88 -4.02 7.28
CA ASN A 99 -2.87 -4.22 6.24
C ASN A 99 -3.34 -2.88 5.70
N VAL A 100 -3.30 -2.75 4.37
CA VAL A 100 -3.85 -1.60 3.66
C VAL A 100 -4.85 -2.11 2.65
N THR A 101 -6.10 -1.72 2.81
CA THR A 101 -7.23 -2.17 2.00
C THR A 101 -7.94 -0.98 1.39
N PHE A 102 -8.09 -1.02 0.07
CA PHE A 102 -8.92 -0.11 -0.70
C PHE A 102 -10.06 -0.89 -1.32
N SER A 103 -11.30 -0.53 -1.00
CA SER A 103 -12.51 -1.07 -1.61
C SER A 103 -13.25 0.02 -2.37
N ALA A 104 -13.53 -0.19 -3.66
CA ALA A 104 -14.25 0.78 -4.50
C ALA A 104 -14.91 0.11 -5.71
N GLY A 105 -15.72 0.84 -6.47
CA GLY A 105 -16.21 0.37 -7.77
C GLY A 105 -15.08 0.13 -8.78
N THR A 106 -14.22 1.15 -8.93
CA THR A 106 -13.03 1.10 -9.78
C THR A 106 -11.80 1.53 -8.97
N ILE A 107 -10.69 0.81 -9.11
CA ILE A 107 -9.38 1.22 -8.61
C ILE A 107 -8.42 1.40 -9.79
N ASN A 108 -7.75 2.55 -9.85
CA ASN A 108 -6.68 2.83 -10.79
C ASN A 108 -5.36 2.97 -10.05
N VAL A 109 -4.34 2.20 -10.44
CA VAL A 109 -2.96 2.37 -9.98
C VAL A 109 -2.21 3.15 -11.04
N ASN A 110 -2.04 4.44 -10.83
CA ASN A 110 -1.52 5.39 -11.83
C ASN A 110 -0.06 5.80 -11.59
N ASN A 111 0.55 5.39 -10.49
CA ASN A 111 1.95 5.66 -10.18
C ASN A 111 2.57 4.47 -9.41
N SER A 112 3.86 4.55 -9.09
CA SER A 112 4.56 3.46 -8.41
C SER A 112 3.97 3.18 -7.01
N VAL A 113 3.75 1.90 -6.72
CA VAL A 113 3.34 1.45 -5.40
C VAL A 113 4.33 0.43 -4.89
N GLU A 114 4.91 0.68 -3.73
CA GLU A 114 5.80 -0.26 -3.07
C GLU A 114 5.15 -0.90 -1.85
N VAL A 115 5.32 -2.21 -1.66
CA VAL A 115 4.77 -2.96 -0.54
C VAL A 115 5.88 -3.75 0.15
N GLY A 116 6.11 -3.49 1.44
CA GLY A 116 7.23 -4.06 2.20
C GLY A 116 8.55 -3.33 1.99
N ASN A 117 8.53 -2.10 1.48
CA ASN A 117 9.74 -1.32 1.23
C ASN A 117 10.50 -1.01 2.53
N ARG A 118 11.78 -0.67 2.39
CA ARG A 118 12.57 -0.17 3.52
C ARG A 118 12.23 1.29 3.79
N VAL A 119 12.15 1.64 5.08
CA VAL A 119 12.09 3.04 5.49
C VAL A 119 13.51 3.60 5.54
N GLY A 120 13.83 4.50 4.60
CA GLY A 120 15.07 5.26 4.61
C GLY A 120 16.34 4.47 4.26
N SER A 121 17.48 5.10 4.52
CA SER A 121 18.81 4.59 4.18
C SER A 121 19.69 4.26 5.39
N GLY A 122 19.32 4.70 6.60
CA GLY A 122 20.11 4.53 7.83
C GLY A 122 20.07 3.12 8.43
N ALA A 123 20.91 2.86 9.44
CA ALA A 123 21.18 1.51 9.96
C ALA A 123 20.01 0.79 10.66
N GLY A 124 18.86 1.45 10.87
CA GLY A 124 17.69 0.79 11.44
C GLY A 124 17.07 -0.26 10.50
N THR A 125 16.61 -1.36 11.10
CA THR A 125 16.05 -2.51 10.38
C THR A 125 14.55 -2.63 10.63
N HIS A 126 13.74 -2.46 9.57
CA HIS A 126 12.29 -2.66 9.60
C HIS A 126 11.90 -3.90 8.81
N THR A 127 11.73 -5.01 9.50
CA THR A 127 11.55 -6.31 8.85
C THR A 127 10.09 -6.76 8.76
N GLY A 128 9.13 -5.98 9.26
CA GLY A 128 7.71 -6.32 9.24
C GLY A 128 7.12 -6.49 7.84
N ILE A 129 5.95 -7.11 7.80
CA ILE A 129 5.27 -7.52 6.57
C ILE A 129 4.15 -6.54 6.27
N ALA A 130 3.95 -6.19 5.00
CA ALA A 130 2.78 -5.42 4.57
C ALA A 130 1.90 -6.25 3.63
N THR A 131 0.59 -6.02 3.72
CA THR A 131 -0.40 -6.55 2.79
C THR A 131 -1.16 -5.40 2.15
N LEU A 132 -1.17 -5.35 0.82
CA LEU A 132 -2.01 -4.44 0.05
C LEU A 132 -3.18 -5.20 -0.56
N ASN A 133 -4.41 -4.77 -0.28
CA ASN A 133 -5.63 -5.33 -0.84
C ASN A 133 -6.34 -4.28 -1.71
N LEU A 134 -6.49 -4.56 -3.00
CA LEU A 134 -7.26 -3.74 -3.94
C LEU A 134 -8.56 -4.47 -4.30
N ASN A 135 -9.65 -4.19 -3.60
CA ASN A 135 -10.94 -4.83 -3.80
C ASN A 135 -11.88 -3.96 -4.64
N ALA A 136 -11.97 -4.21 -5.95
CA ALA A 136 -12.87 -3.46 -6.81
C ALA A 136 -13.43 -4.27 -7.96
N ASN A 137 -14.62 -3.90 -8.45
CA ASN A 137 -15.23 -4.53 -9.64
C ASN A 137 -14.36 -4.33 -10.88
N LYS A 138 -13.61 -3.24 -10.94
CA LYS A 138 -12.62 -2.97 -11.98
C LYS A 138 -11.31 -2.52 -11.35
N VAL A 139 -10.20 -3.15 -11.72
CA VAL A 139 -8.85 -2.71 -11.34
C VAL A 139 -8.03 -2.44 -12.59
N ASN A 140 -7.53 -1.23 -12.75
CA ASN A 140 -6.62 -0.85 -13.83
C ASN A 140 -5.24 -0.55 -13.25
N ILE A 141 -4.23 -1.30 -13.68
CA ILE A 141 -2.84 -1.11 -13.26
C ILE A 141 -2.09 -0.47 -14.43
N ASN A 142 -1.92 0.85 -14.33
CA ASN A 142 -1.30 1.71 -15.35
C ASN A 142 0.16 2.05 -15.02
N SER A 143 0.66 1.64 -13.86
CA SER A 143 2.04 1.80 -13.39
C SER A 143 2.52 0.55 -12.65
N SER A 144 3.73 0.58 -12.07
CA SER A 144 4.28 -0.56 -11.34
C SER A 144 3.72 -0.74 -9.93
N ILE A 145 3.61 -2.01 -9.53
CA ILE A 145 3.54 -2.42 -8.14
C ILE A 145 4.77 -3.28 -7.87
N SER A 146 5.53 -2.93 -6.84
CA SER A 146 6.74 -3.64 -6.42
C SER A 146 6.56 -4.10 -4.98
N ALA A 147 6.64 -5.40 -4.75
CA ALA A 147 6.52 -5.99 -3.43
C ALA A 147 7.89 -6.50 -2.99
N TYR A 148 8.12 -6.54 -1.68
CA TYR A 148 9.40 -6.94 -1.13
C TYR A 148 9.20 -7.88 0.05
N LYS A 149 10.18 -8.75 0.27
CA LYS A 149 10.17 -9.75 1.33
C LYS A 149 8.93 -10.64 1.22
N THR A 150 8.39 -11.13 2.34
CA THR A 150 7.14 -11.90 2.39
C THR A 150 5.86 -11.04 2.30
N SER A 151 5.94 -9.82 1.76
CA SER A 151 4.78 -8.95 1.60
C SER A 151 3.82 -9.44 0.53
N GLN A 152 2.55 -9.07 0.68
CA GLN A 152 1.47 -9.62 -0.15
C GLN A 152 0.72 -8.52 -0.87
N VAL A 153 0.35 -8.78 -2.13
CA VAL A 153 -0.49 -7.90 -2.94
C VAL A 153 -1.66 -8.70 -3.48
N ASN A 154 -2.87 -8.37 -3.01
CA ASN A 154 -4.11 -9.02 -3.40
C ASN A 154 -4.94 -8.06 -4.26
N ILE A 155 -5.30 -8.48 -5.47
CA ILE A 155 -5.94 -7.64 -6.47
C ILE A 155 -7.25 -8.26 -6.92
N GLY A 156 -8.31 -7.47 -6.84
CA GLY A 156 -9.67 -7.83 -7.21
C GLY A 156 -10.41 -8.72 -6.20
N ASN A 157 -11.59 -9.13 -6.62
CA ASN A 157 -12.50 -10.09 -6.00
C ASN A 157 -13.03 -11.03 -7.10
N ALA A 158 -13.83 -12.04 -6.73
CA ALA A 158 -14.27 -13.06 -7.66
C ALA A 158 -14.90 -12.54 -8.99
N ASN A 159 -15.48 -11.33 -8.98
CA ASN A 159 -16.17 -10.74 -10.13
C ASN A 159 -15.39 -9.59 -10.79
N SER A 160 -14.14 -9.36 -10.40
CA SER A 160 -13.37 -8.22 -10.91
C SER A 160 -12.94 -8.40 -12.36
N VAL A 161 -12.97 -7.31 -13.13
CA VAL A 161 -12.21 -7.17 -14.37
C VAL A 161 -10.89 -6.46 -14.04
N ILE A 162 -9.77 -7.16 -14.22
CA ILE A 162 -8.44 -6.67 -13.91
C ILE A 162 -7.71 -6.43 -15.22
N THR A 163 -7.34 -5.18 -15.48
CA THR A 163 -6.54 -4.78 -16.64
C THR A 163 -5.16 -4.36 -16.17
N ILE A 164 -4.13 -5.01 -16.69
CA ILE A 164 -2.73 -4.71 -16.42
C ILE A 164 -2.13 -4.21 -17.74
N GLY A 165 -1.77 -2.93 -17.77
CA GLY A 165 -1.14 -2.32 -18.95
C GLY A 165 0.29 -2.83 -19.16
N SER A 166 1.06 -2.13 -20.01
CA SER A 166 2.50 -2.37 -20.18
C SER A 166 3.29 -1.83 -19.00
N VAL A 167 3.22 -2.56 -17.88
CA VAL A 167 3.76 -2.18 -16.57
C VAL A 167 4.54 -3.32 -15.94
N SER A 168 5.30 -3.02 -14.88
CA SER A 168 6.09 -4.00 -14.14
C SER A 168 5.39 -4.40 -12.85
N LEU A 169 5.22 -5.72 -12.63
CA LEU A 169 4.90 -6.29 -11.34
C LEU A 169 6.13 -7.05 -10.86
N SER A 170 6.85 -6.47 -9.89
CA SER A 170 8.16 -6.97 -9.47
C SER A 170 8.18 -7.34 -7.99
N GLY A 171 9.04 -8.28 -7.66
CA GLY A 171 9.22 -8.85 -6.34
C GLY A 171 10.68 -9.13 -6.07
N ASP A 172 11.14 -8.85 -4.86
CA ASP A 172 12.47 -9.22 -4.38
C ASP A 172 12.38 -9.70 -2.93
N THR A 173 13.06 -10.79 -2.59
CA THR A 173 13.27 -11.24 -1.20
C THR A 173 13.83 -10.15 -0.28
N CYS A 174 14.56 -9.17 -0.83
CA CYS A 174 15.12 -8.04 -0.12
C CYS A 174 14.34 -6.75 -0.37
N SER A 175 14.26 -5.89 0.65
CA SER A 175 13.74 -4.53 0.46
C SER A 175 14.64 -3.72 -0.49
N SER A 176 14.02 -2.84 -1.28
CA SER A 176 14.55 -2.06 -2.42
C SER A 176 15.94 -1.41 -2.34
N LEU A 177 16.60 -1.36 -1.18
CA LEU A 177 17.84 -0.61 -0.96
C LEU A 177 18.95 -1.39 -0.26
N ALA A 178 18.71 -2.63 0.21
CA ALA A 178 19.73 -3.36 0.98
C ALA A 178 19.60 -4.88 0.79
N SER A 179 20.40 -5.41 -0.14
CA SER A 179 20.51 -6.85 -0.41
C SER A 179 21.68 -7.52 0.31
N VAL A 180 22.69 -6.76 0.75
CA VAL A 180 23.91 -7.28 1.38
C VAL A 180 24.46 -6.32 2.44
N GLY A 181 24.99 -6.85 3.55
CA GLY A 181 25.65 -6.09 4.61
C GLY A 181 24.78 -5.75 5.83
N VAL A 182 25.31 -4.91 6.73
CA VAL A 182 24.62 -4.49 7.96
C VAL A 182 23.41 -3.63 7.59
N GLY A 183 22.21 -4.05 8.01
CA GLY A 183 20.96 -3.39 7.65
C GLY A 183 20.24 -3.99 6.43
N ALA A 184 20.78 -5.07 5.84
CA ALA A 184 20.06 -5.87 4.85
C ALA A 184 18.75 -6.37 5.45
N ASN A 185 17.68 -6.20 4.69
CA ASN A 185 16.32 -6.45 5.14
C ASN A 185 15.65 -7.38 4.14
N CYS A 186 15.99 -8.65 4.29
CA CYS A 186 15.61 -9.73 3.39
C CYS A 186 14.88 -10.82 4.14
N SER A 187 14.00 -11.53 3.43
CA SER A 187 13.38 -12.77 3.91
C SER A 187 13.89 -13.97 3.11
N THR A 188 13.63 -15.16 3.62
CA THR A 188 13.95 -16.43 2.94
C THR A 188 13.02 -16.74 1.77
N SER A 189 11.92 -16.00 1.66
CA SER A 189 10.89 -16.16 0.63
C SER A 189 10.52 -14.80 0.04
N GLY A 190 10.28 -14.77 -1.27
CA GLY A 190 9.83 -13.58 -1.98
C GLY A 190 8.35 -13.25 -1.75
N PRO A 191 7.87 -12.14 -2.32
CA PRO A 191 6.52 -11.65 -2.14
C PRO A 191 5.50 -12.47 -2.92
N SER A 192 4.22 -12.31 -2.59
CA SER A 192 3.12 -12.95 -3.31
C SER A 192 2.18 -11.94 -3.96
N TYR A 193 1.73 -12.28 -5.17
CA TYR A 193 0.68 -11.58 -5.89
C TYR A 193 -0.50 -12.52 -6.09
N SER A 194 -1.68 -12.11 -5.66
CA SER A 194 -2.93 -12.85 -5.85
C SER A 194 -3.92 -12.03 -6.66
N PHE A 195 -4.48 -12.64 -7.70
CA PHE A 195 -5.51 -12.03 -8.54
C PHE A 195 -6.80 -12.83 -8.40
N LYS A 196 -7.87 -12.15 -7.99
CA LYS A 196 -9.22 -12.71 -7.90
C LYS A 196 -10.04 -11.96 -8.93
N GLY A 197 -10.48 -12.64 -9.99
CA GLY A 197 -11.20 -12.03 -11.12
C GLY A 197 -10.60 -12.40 -12.47
N THR A 198 -11.16 -11.84 -13.55
CA THR A 198 -10.66 -12.02 -14.92
C THR A 198 -9.51 -11.06 -15.18
N THR A 199 -8.31 -11.56 -15.43
CA THR A 199 -7.10 -10.76 -15.65
C THR A 199 -6.72 -10.69 -17.13
N ASN A 200 -6.55 -9.47 -17.65
CA ASN A 200 -6.01 -9.19 -18.97
C ASN A 200 -4.71 -8.39 -18.81
N ALA A 201 -3.57 -8.95 -19.25
CA ALA A 201 -2.25 -8.35 -19.12
C ALA A 201 -1.60 -8.17 -20.49
N THR A 202 -1.01 -7.00 -20.76
CA THR A 202 -0.35 -6.69 -22.05
C THR A 202 1.08 -6.22 -21.82
N ASN A 203 2.08 -7.01 -22.24
CA ASN A 203 3.51 -6.72 -22.04
C ASN A 203 3.89 -6.45 -20.57
N THR A 204 3.39 -7.27 -19.65
CA THR A 204 3.71 -7.17 -18.22
C THR A 204 4.95 -7.98 -17.90
N THR A 205 5.93 -7.37 -17.21
CA THR A 205 7.07 -8.10 -16.66
C THR A 205 6.72 -8.57 -15.27
N PHE A 206 6.81 -9.89 -15.04
CA PHE A 206 6.71 -10.51 -13.73
C PHE A 206 8.10 -10.99 -13.33
N SER A 207 8.68 -10.40 -12.29
CA SER A 207 9.96 -10.84 -11.74
C SER A 207 9.79 -11.12 -10.26
N ASN A 208 9.95 -12.37 -9.84
CA ASN A 208 10.11 -12.72 -8.43
C ASN A 208 11.55 -13.21 -8.26
N ALA A 209 12.38 -12.45 -7.53
CA ALA A 209 13.69 -12.88 -7.08
C ALA A 209 13.60 -13.44 -5.66
#